data_AF-A0A8J5CTM8-F1
#
_entry.id   AF-A0A8J5CTM8-F1
#
_cell.length_a   1.000
_cell.length_b   1.000
_cell.length_c   1.000
_cell.angle_alpha   90.00
_cell.angle_beta   90.00
_cell.angle_gamma   90.00
#
_symmetry.space_group_name_H-M   'P 1'
#
loop_
_entity.id
_entity.type
_entity.pdbx_description
1 polymer ?
#
loop_
_entity_poly.entity_id
_entity_poly.type
_entity_poly.pdbx_seq_one_letter_code
_entity_poly.pdbx_strand_id
1 'polypeptide(L)'
;MTDEEKQDFQELVKKGNLEELMPTWTAWWDQEVQMVQEVTTGSLSSPSYVANCPDVAEVPPLSELTKVTPSPCLPYNILNVLAAYVWTVRLFNGDHQDSSQDATEAILTLSSVLTSSASYEEAAVAVDSPKMEAQNHLWLQESEEFANTVRRDVWKILQGPTPTNKTFYIRAALSEIYVLLNTCKTTLAKKKRSSGARKGMFTSAFPERSTQVELKITTLPMVKSVLKKVEFFLSYAKEYSEFLGAMSPS
;
A
#
# COMPACT_ATOMS: atom_id res chain seq x y z
N MET A 1 -4.94 31.20 15.69
CA MET A 1 -6.23 31.07 14.99
C MET A 1 -7.06 32.30 15.26
N THR A 2 -6.83 33.35 14.47
CA THR A 2 -7.67 34.55 14.43
C THR A 2 -8.95 34.25 13.64
N ASP A 3 -9.97 35.09 13.77
CA ASP A 3 -11.23 34.89 13.05
C ASP A 3 -11.09 35.13 11.54
N GLU A 4 -10.08 35.90 11.13
CA GLU A 4 -9.66 36.07 9.72
C GLU A 4 -9.12 34.75 9.14
N GLU A 5 -8.23 34.05 9.85
CA GLU A 5 -7.70 32.74 9.42
C GLU A 5 -8.83 31.69 9.25
N LYS A 6 -9.90 31.77 10.07
CA LYS A 6 -11.06 30.89 9.93
C LYS A 6 -11.92 31.23 8.72
N GLN A 7 -12.10 32.51 8.41
CA GLN A 7 -12.87 32.95 7.24
C GLN A 7 -12.15 32.56 5.95
N ASP A 8 -10.84 32.77 5.87
CA ASP A 8 -10.03 32.38 4.73
C ASP A 8 -10.08 30.86 4.49
N PHE A 9 -9.95 30.06 5.55
CA PHE A 9 -10.09 28.61 5.47
C PHE A 9 -11.48 28.19 4.99
N GLN A 10 -12.55 28.81 5.49
CA GLN A 10 -13.92 28.52 5.05
C GLN A 10 -14.17 28.88 3.58
N GLU A 11 -13.58 29.96 3.09
CA GLU A 11 -13.64 30.30 1.67
C GLU A 11 -12.88 29.31 0.80
N LEU A 12 -11.70 28.87 1.23
CA LEU A 12 -10.90 27.85 0.55
C LEU A 12 -11.61 26.50 0.47
N VAL A 13 -12.21 26.05 1.59
CA VAL A 13 -13.05 24.84 1.64
C VAL A 13 -14.22 24.96 0.66
N LYS A 14 -14.90 26.11 0.61
CA LYS A 14 -16.02 26.35 -0.30
C LYS A 14 -15.62 26.43 -1.77
N LYS A 15 -14.39 26.89 -2.06
CA LYS A 15 -13.82 26.95 -3.41
C LYS A 15 -13.32 25.59 -3.90
N GLY A 16 -13.35 24.55 -3.05
CA GLY A 16 -12.95 23.19 -3.43
C GLY A 16 -11.45 23.01 -3.62
N ASN A 17 -10.63 23.99 -3.22
CA ASN A 17 -9.19 24.02 -3.48
C ASN A 17 -8.36 23.55 -2.27
N LEU A 18 -8.92 22.64 -1.47
CA LEU A 18 -8.27 22.15 -0.26
C LEU A 18 -7.05 21.28 -0.56
N GLU A 19 -7.06 20.60 -1.71
CA GLU A 19 -6.00 19.70 -2.15
C GLU A 19 -4.68 20.43 -2.39
N GLU A 20 -4.71 21.67 -2.88
CA GLU A 20 -3.51 22.50 -3.11
C GLU A 20 -2.81 22.94 -1.81
N LEU A 21 -3.51 22.87 -0.66
CA LEU A 21 -2.97 23.22 0.65
C LEU A 21 -2.39 22.02 1.40
N MET A 22 -2.67 20.80 0.94
CA MET A 22 -2.15 19.60 1.59
C MET A 22 -0.67 19.44 1.23
N PRO A 23 0.23 19.30 2.23
CA PRO A 23 1.60 18.96 1.92
C PRO A 23 1.62 17.62 1.16
N THR A 24 2.30 17.60 0.03
CA THR A 24 2.45 16.38 -0.76
C THR A 24 3.29 15.39 0.03
N TRP A 25 2.75 14.19 0.26
CA TRP A 25 3.49 13.12 0.90
C TRP A 25 4.69 12.73 0.05
N THR A 26 5.83 12.58 0.71
CA THR A 26 7.06 12.10 0.07
C THR A 26 7.16 10.60 0.28
N ALA A 27 7.33 9.87 -0.81
CA ALA A 27 7.40 8.42 -0.73
C ALA A 27 8.68 7.94 -0.04
N TRP A 28 8.57 6.92 0.81
CA TRP A 28 9.72 6.36 1.52
C TRP A 28 10.71 5.64 0.58
N TRP A 29 10.31 5.32 -0.65
CA TRP A 29 11.20 4.77 -1.69
C TRP A 29 11.93 5.85 -2.51
N ASP A 30 11.67 7.14 -2.28
CA ASP A 30 12.35 8.26 -2.96
C ASP A 30 13.65 8.70 -2.28
N GLN A 31 14.17 7.90 -1.34
CA GLN A 31 15.33 8.25 -0.54
C GLN A 31 16.63 8.15 -1.36
N GLU A 32 17.47 9.20 -1.30
CA GLU A 32 18.85 9.15 -1.75
C GLU A 32 19.69 8.35 -0.75
N VAL A 33 20.10 7.14 -1.14
CA VAL A 33 20.98 6.31 -0.30
C VAL A 33 22.43 6.75 -0.50
N GLN A 34 23.03 7.33 0.53
CA GLN A 34 24.47 7.64 0.53
C GLN A 34 25.27 6.32 0.53
N MET A 35 25.99 6.06 -0.57
CA MET A 35 26.77 4.83 -0.74
C MET A 35 28.06 4.77 0.10
N VAL A 36 28.45 5.88 0.74
CA VAL A 36 29.65 5.96 1.58
C VAL A 36 29.21 6.30 3.00
N GLN A 37 29.47 5.37 3.93
CA GLN A 37 29.26 5.57 5.37
C GLN A 37 30.64 5.75 6.02
N GLU A 38 30.85 6.84 6.77
CA GLU A 38 32.05 6.99 7.59
C GLU A 38 32.07 5.90 8.66
N VAL A 39 33.07 5.03 8.63
CA VAL A 39 33.26 3.97 9.63
C VAL A 39 33.77 4.61 10.91
N THR A 40 32.85 5.05 11.77
CA THR A 40 33.21 5.36 13.16
C THR A 40 33.35 4.02 13.89
N THR A 41 34.58 3.69 14.30
CA THR A 41 34.92 2.48 15.05
C THR A 41 34.09 2.40 16.33
N GLY A 42 33.01 1.61 16.33
CA GLY A 42 32.27 1.25 17.55
C GLY A 42 30.74 1.28 17.49
N SER A 43 30.11 1.74 16.39
CA SER A 43 28.65 1.68 16.23
C SER A 43 28.29 0.97 14.93
N LEU A 44 27.60 -0.17 15.02
CA LEU A 44 26.87 -0.75 13.89
C LEU A 44 25.64 0.14 13.63
N SER A 45 25.86 1.32 13.06
CA SER A 45 24.76 2.18 12.64
C SER A 45 24.04 1.48 11.49
N SER A 46 22.79 1.05 11.72
CA SER A 46 21.91 0.56 10.67
C SER A 46 21.96 1.51 9.46
N PRO A 47 21.91 0.99 8.22
CA PRO A 47 21.93 1.85 7.05
C PRO A 47 20.84 2.92 7.13
N SER A 48 21.14 4.15 6.70
CA SER A 48 20.24 5.31 6.84
C SER A 48 18.86 5.08 6.23
N TYR A 49 18.78 4.27 5.16
CA TYR A 49 17.51 3.91 4.52
C TYR A 49 16.56 3.12 5.42
N VAL A 50 17.08 2.38 6.42
CA VAL A 50 16.24 1.58 7.33
C VAL A 50 15.41 2.48 8.24
N ALA A 51 15.94 3.64 8.64
CA ALA A 51 15.25 4.57 9.54
C ALA A 51 14.03 5.24 8.89
N ASN A 52 14.03 5.38 7.56
CA ASN A 52 12.99 6.08 6.81
C ASN A 52 12.02 5.13 6.08
N CYS A 53 12.24 3.81 6.19
CA CYS A 53 11.38 2.80 5.59
C CYS A 53 10.47 2.17 6.64
N PRO A 54 9.30 1.66 6.21
CA PRO A 54 8.45 0.85 7.07
C PRO A 54 9.18 -0.38 7.62
N ASP A 55 8.82 -0.77 8.84
CA ASP A 55 9.34 -1.98 9.46
C ASP A 55 8.99 -3.21 8.62
N VAL A 56 10.00 -4.03 8.37
CA VAL A 56 9.82 -5.28 7.63
C VAL A 56 9.31 -6.36 8.59
N ALA A 57 8.13 -6.90 8.31
CA ALA A 57 7.54 -7.96 9.10
C ALA A 57 8.40 -9.23 9.05
N GLU A 58 8.62 -9.82 10.22
CA GLU A 58 9.26 -11.13 10.31
C GLU A 58 8.26 -12.22 9.95
N VAL A 59 8.63 -13.00 8.94
CA VAL A 59 7.86 -14.12 8.42
C VAL A 59 8.72 -15.39 8.42
N PRO A 60 8.09 -16.58 8.56
CA PRO A 60 8.80 -17.84 8.42
C PRO A 60 9.41 -17.96 7.01
N PRO A 61 10.48 -18.76 6.84
CA PRO A 61 10.98 -19.14 5.52
C PRO A 61 9.87 -19.76 4.66
N LEU A 62 9.96 -19.59 3.34
CA LEU A 62 8.98 -20.16 2.42
C LEU A 62 8.99 -21.69 2.47
N SER A 63 10.17 -22.27 2.66
CA SER A 63 10.37 -23.72 2.88
C SER A 63 9.60 -24.29 4.07
N GLU A 64 9.26 -23.48 5.07
CA GLU A 64 8.38 -23.88 6.20
C GLU A 64 6.89 -23.78 5.84
N LEU A 65 6.53 -22.90 4.91
CA LEU A 65 5.15 -22.70 4.46
C LEU A 65 4.72 -23.69 3.37
N THR A 66 5.62 -24.05 2.47
CA THR A 66 5.35 -24.97 1.37
C THR A 66 6.59 -25.75 0.95
N LYS A 67 6.38 -27.01 0.56
CA LYS A 67 7.41 -27.84 -0.08
C LYS A 67 7.35 -27.81 -1.61
N VAL A 68 6.35 -27.11 -2.15
CA VAL A 68 6.13 -27.00 -3.59
C VAL A 68 7.02 -25.89 -4.14
N THR A 69 7.75 -26.18 -5.21
CA THR A 69 8.53 -25.18 -5.93
C THR A 69 7.65 -24.00 -6.34
N PRO A 70 8.05 -22.75 -6.01
CA PRO A 70 7.27 -21.57 -6.38
C PRO A 70 7.08 -21.44 -7.89
N SER A 71 5.91 -20.95 -8.30
CA SER A 71 5.62 -20.69 -9.71
C SER A 71 6.56 -19.61 -10.29
N PRO A 72 7.04 -19.76 -11.54
CA PRO A 72 7.83 -18.72 -12.21
C PRO A 72 7.05 -17.42 -12.45
N CYS A 73 5.71 -17.45 -12.33
CA CYS A 73 4.84 -16.28 -12.45
C CYS A 73 4.79 -15.41 -11.18
N LEU A 74 5.27 -15.95 -10.05
CA LEU A 74 5.15 -15.30 -8.75
C LEU A 74 5.80 -13.90 -8.67
N PRO A 75 6.96 -13.64 -9.29
CA PRO A 75 7.51 -12.30 -9.37
C PRO A 75 6.54 -11.28 -10.01
N TYR A 76 5.87 -11.64 -11.10
CA TYR A 76 4.88 -10.77 -11.75
C TYR A 76 3.62 -10.58 -10.91
N ASN A 77 3.19 -11.60 -10.17
CA ASN A 77 2.08 -11.46 -9.23
C ASN A 77 2.42 -10.49 -8.10
N ILE A 78 3.67 -10.49 -7.61
CA ILE A 78 4.15 -9.50 -6.65
C ILE A 78 4.16 -8.09 -7.28
N LEU A 79 4.53 -7.93 -8.57
CA LEU A 79 4.44 -6.65 -9.26
C LEU A 79 3.03 -6.07 -9.29
N ASN A 80 2.02 -6.89 -9.60
CA ASN A 80 0.62 -6.46 -9.57
C ASN A 80 0.22 -5.97 -8.16
N VAL A 81 0.62 -6.69 -7.11
CA VAL A 81 0.34 -6.31 -5.71
C VAL A 81 1.05 -5.01 -5.33
N LEU A 82 2.32 -4.86 -5.73
CA LEU A 82 3.08 -3.62 -5.50
C LEU A 82 2.44 -2.43 -6.23
N ALA A 83 2.03 -2.61 -7.48
CA ALA A 83 1.37 -1.56 -8.25
C ALA A 83 0.03 -1.15 -7.62
N ALA A 84 -0.79 -2.10 -7.15
CA ALA A 84 -2.02 -1.81 -6.42
C ALA A 84 -1.76 -1.08 -5.08
N TYR A 85 -0.70 -1.45 -4.37
CA TYR A 85 -0.28 -0.78 -3.14
C TYR A 85 0.20 0.64 -3.41
N VAL A 86 1.10 0.86 -4.37
CA VAL A 86 1.60 2.20 -4.72
C VAL A 86 0.47 3.11 -5.17
N TRP A 87 -0.44 2.61 -6.01
CA TRP A 87 -1.64 3.34 -6.42
C TRP A 87 -2.44 3.78 -5.18
N THR A 88 -2.68 2.87 -4.25
CA THR A 88 -3.40 3.15 -3.01
C THR A 88 -2.66 4.17 -2.14
N VAL A 89 -1.38 3.98 -1.84
CA VAL A 89 -0.66 4.91 -0.96
C VAL A 89 -0.60 6.32 -1.55
N ARG A 90 -0.47 6.45 -2.88
CA ARG A 90 -0.55 7.75 -3.56
C ARG A 90 -1.93 8.38 -3.50
N LEU A 91 -2.98 7.59 -3.74
CA LEU A 91 -4.36 8.06 -3.67
C LEU A 91 -4.70 8.59 -2.26
N PHE A 92 -4.14 7.96 -1.23
CA PHE A 92 -4.33 8.35 0.17
C PHE A 92 -3.27 9.36 0.67
N ASN A 93 -2.41 9.88 -0.20
CA ASN A 93 -1.31 10.80 0.15
C ASN A 93 -0.51 10.33 1.38
N GLY A 94 -0.17 9.04 1.45
CA GLY A 94 0.56 8.44 2.58
C GLY A 94 -0.29 7.97 3.76
N ASP A 95 -1.51 8.50 3.95
CA ASP A 95 -2.35 8.26 5.14
C ASP A 95 -3.21 6.99 5.07
N HIS A 96 -2.80 6.04 4.23
CA HIS A 96 -3.52 4.79 3.97
C HIS A 96 -3.72 3.92 5.23
N GLN A 97 -2.82 4.00 6.22
CA GLN A 97 -2.94 3.25 7.48
C GLN A 97 -4.06 3.78 8.38
N ASP A 98 -4.29 5.09 8.40
CA ASP A 98 -5.36 5.72 9.18
C ASP A 98 -6.74 5.38 8.60
N SER A 99 -6.80 5.26 7.27
CA SER A 99 -7.99 4.85 6.53
C SER A 99 -7.98 3.36 6.18
N SER A 100 -7.59 2.52 7.15
CA SER A 100 -7.23 1.11 6.89
C SER A 100 -8.28 0.28 6.15
N GLN A 101 -9.57 0.52 6.38
CA GLN A 101 -10.64 -0.21 5.70
C GLN A 101 -10.76 0.19 4.22
N ASP A 102 -10.74 1.50 3.93
CA ASP A 102 -10.88 2.03 2.57
C ASP A 102 -9.62 1.76 1.74
N ALA A 103 -8.44 1.88 2.34
CA ALA A 103 -7.19 1.50 1.70
C ALA A 103 -7.10 -0.02 1.45
N THR A 104 -7.64 -0.86 2.35
CA THR A 104 -7.77 -2.30 2.08
C THR A 104 -8.71 -2.56 0.90
N GLU A 105 -9.86 -1.90 0.85
CA GLU A 105 -10.81 -2.01 -0.26
C GLU A 105 -10.13 -1.60 -1.58
N ALA A 106 -9.33 -0.54 -1.59
CA ALA A 106 -8.61 -0.07 -2.76
C ALA A 106 -7.63 -1.13 -3.28
N ILE A 107 -6.76 -1.66 -2.41
CA ILE A 107 -5.80 -2.70 -2.78
C ILE A 107 -6.50 -3.96 -3.30
N LEU A 108 -7.58 -4.39 -2.65
CA LEU A 108 -8.33 -5.57 -3.09
C LEU A 108 -9.03 -5.34 -4.42
N THR A 109 -9.61 -4.17 -4.62
CA THR A 109 -10.22 -3.79 -5.88
C THR A 109 -9.18 -3.80 -6.99
N LEU A 110 -8.03 -3.15 -6.78
CA LEU A 110 -6.98 -2.98 -7.78
C LEU A 110 -6.17 -4.26 -8.08
N SER A 111 -6.05 -5.19 -7.13
CA SER A 111 -5.22 -6.40 -7.28
C SER A 111 -6.05 -7.65 -7.51
N SER A 112 -6.17 -8.03 -8.78
CA SER A 112 -6.77 -9.31 -9.21
C SER A 112 -6.03 -10.55 -8.67
N VAL A 113 -4.73 -10.42 -8.35
CA VAL A 113 -3.94 -11.49 -7.69
C VAL A 113 -4.49 -11.79 -6.30
N LEU A 114 -4.84 -10.74 -5.55
CA LEU A 114 -5.34 -10.89 -4.19
C LEU A 114 -6.79 -11.39 -4.17
N THR A 115 -7.65 -10.87 -5.05
CA THR A 115 -9.10 -11.18 -5.06
C THR A 115 -9.50 -12.37 -5.92
N SER A 116 -9.03 -12.42 -7.17
CA SER A 116 -9.43 -13.44 -8.16
C SER A 116 -8.39 -14.54 -8.37
N SER A 117 -7.24 -14.46 -7.67
CA SER A 117 -6.11 -15.38 -7.84
C SER A 117 -5.61 -15.44 -9.29
N ALA A 118 -5.66 -14.29 -9.99
CA ALA A 118 -5.06 -14.14 -11.30
C ALA A 118 -3.56 -14.42 -11.23
N SER A 119 -3.00 -14.85 -12.36
CA SER A 119 -1.56 -15.05 -12.53
C SER A 119 -1.08 -14.27 -13.75
N TYR A 120 0.01 -13.54 -13.60
CA TYR A 120 0.63 -12.76 -14.65
C TYR A 120 1.92 -13.44 -15.11
N GLU A 121 2.21 -13.33 -16.40
CA GLU A 121 3.43 -13.89 -17.02
C GLU A 121 4.37 -12.78 -17.53
N GLU A 122 3.92 -11.53 -17.50
CA GLU A 122 4.63 -10.38 -18.03
C GLU A 122 4.59 -9.19 -17.06
N ALA A 123 5.74 -8.53 -16.89
CA ALA A 123 5.89 -7.42 -15.96
C ALA A 123 5.03 -6.19 -16.34
N ALA A 124 5.00 -5.81 -17.61
CA ALA A 124 4.24 -4.66 -18.09
C ALA A 124 2.73 -4.84 -17.83
N VAL A 125 2.19 -6.01 -18.16
CA VAL A 125 0.77 -6.36 -17.93
C VAL A 125 0.45 -6.38 -16.43
N ALA A 126 1.33 -6.96 -15.61
CA ALA A 126 1.14 -7.00 -14.17
C ALA A 126 1.06 -5.59 -13.56
N VAL A 127 1.96 -4.69 -13.95
CA VAL A 127 2.02 -3.31 -13.43
C VAL A 127 0.87 -2.44 -13.95
N ASP A 128 0.41 -2.66 -15.17
CA ASP A 128 -0.66 -1.85 -15.78
C ASP A 128 -2.06 -2.31 -15.40
N SER A 129 -2.21 -3.55 -14.93
CA SER A 129 -3.53 -4.08 -14.59
C SER A 129 -4.28 -3.33 -13.47
N PRO A 130 -3.66 -2.82 -12.39
CA PRO A 130 -4.34 -1.93 -11.44
C PRO A 130 -4.93 -0.68 -12.09
N LYS A 131 -4.26 -0.09 -13.08
CA LYS A 131 -4.77 1.06 -13.84
C LYS A 131 -6.04 0.67 -14.60
N MET A 132 -6.03 -0.48 -15.28
CA MET A 132 -7.21 -0.97 -16.00
C MET A 132 -8.38 -1.22 -15.05
N GLU A 133 -8.10 -1.77 -13.87
CA GLU A 133 -9.13 -2.03 -12.86
C GLU A 133 -9.67 -0.72 -12.28
N ALA A 134 -8.80 0.25 -11.97
CA ALA A 134 -9.18 1.58 -11.50
C ALA A 134 -10.17 2.28 -12.44
N GLN A 135 -10.05 2.11 -13.76
CA GLN A 135 -10.98 2.67 -14.75
C GLN A 135 -12.43 2.19 -14.56
N ASN A 136 -12.65 1.05 -13.92
CA ASN A 136 -13.99 0.53 -13.66
C ASN A 136 -14.62 1.09 -12.37
N HIS A 137 -13.87 1.85 -11.55
CA HIS A 137 -14.31 2.32 -10.24
C HIS A 137 -14.06 3.82 -10.08
N LEU A 138 -15.12 4.64 -10.13
CA LEU A 138 -15.04 6.10 -10.13
C LEU A 138 -14.17 6.71 -9.02
N TRP A 139 -14.09 6.07 -7.85
CA TRP A 139 -13.32 6.56 -6.70
C TRP A 139 -11.83 6.16 -6.72
N LEU A 140 -11.43 5.31 -7.68
CA LEU A 140 -10.04 4.91 -7.93
C LEU A 140 -9.50 5.48 -9.24
N GLN A 141 -10.38 6.02 -10.10
CA GLN A 141 -10.01 6.59 -11.39
C GLN A 141 -9.08 7.78 -11.21
N GLU A 142 -7.95 7.74 -11.91
CA GLU A 142 -6.93 8.78 -11.87
C GLU A 142 -6.37 9.06 -13.27
N SER A 143 -5.59 10.13 -13.37
CA SER A 143 -5.00 10.58 -14.63
C SER A 143 -3.91 9.63 -15.17
N GLU A 144 -3.55 9.81 -16.44
CA GLU A 144 -2.42 9.08 -17.05
C GLU A 144 -1.10 9.43 -16.35
N GLU A 145 -0.93 10.69 -15.94
CA GLU A 145 0.23 11.18 -15.20
C GLU A 145 0.36 10.49 -13.84
N PHE A 146 -0.76 10.26 -13.15
CA PHE A 146 -0.81 9.49 -11.91
C PHE A 146 -0.34 8.05 -12.16
N ALA A 147 -0.90 7.37 -13.16
CA ALA A 147 -0.52 6.00 -13.51
C ALA A 147 0.96 5.88 -13.90
N ASN A 148 1.50 6.85 -14.64
CA ASN A 148 2.93 6.90 -14.96
C ASN A 148 3.80 7.09 -13.71
N THR A 149 3.32 7.85 -12.73
CA THR A 149 4.00 8.00 -11.45
C THR A 149 4.00 6.69 -10.66
N VAL A 150 2.87 5.96 -10.63
CA VAL A 150 2.79 4.62 -10.03
C VAL A 150 3.80 3.67 -10.68
N ARG A 151 3.92 3.66 -12.01
CA ARG A 151 4.90 2.80 -12.71
C ARG A 151 6.34 3.12 -12.32
N ARG A 152 6.71 4.41 -12.24
CA ARG A 152 8.05 4.84 -11.81
C ARG A 152 8.37 4.42 -10.37
N ASP A 153 7.39 4.52 -9.49
CA ASP A 153 7.53 4.13 -8.09
C ASP A 153 7.71 2.64 -7.90
N VAL A 154 6.91 1.83 -8.60
CA VAL A 154 7.09 0.37 -8.62
C VAL A 154 8.50 0.05 -9.10
N TRP A 155 8.99 0.72 -10.15
CA TRP A 155 10.36 0.55 -10.60
C TRP A 155 11.40 0.90 -9.53
N LYS A 156 11.23 2.00 -8.79
CA LYS A 156 12.12 2.37 -7.66
C LYS A 156 12.10 1.32 -6.54
N ILE A 157 10.93 0.79 -6.19
CA ILE A 157 10.77 -0.29 -5.21
C ILE A 157 11.54 -1.55 -5.66
N LEU A 158 11.55 -1.86 -6.96
CA LEU A 158 12.30 -3.01 -7.48
C LEU A 158 13.82 -2.84 -7.45
N GLN A 159 14.32 -1.60 -7.62
CA GLN A 159 15.75 -1.34 -7.49
C GLN A 159 16.25 -1.56 -6.06
N GLY A 160 15.36 -1.34 -5.08
CA GLY A 160 15.70 -1.36 -3.67
C GLY A 160 16.67 -0.24 -3.28
N PRO A 161 17.08 -0.18 -2.01
CA PRO A 161 17.97 0.86 -1.51
C PRO A 161 19.41 0.69 -2.00
N THR A 162 19.87 -0.54 -2.23
CA THR A 162 21.26 -0.84 -2.61
C THR A 162 21.34 -2.09 -3.51
N PRO A 163 22.37 -2.22 -4.36
CA PRO A 163 22.57 -3.41 -5.19
C PRO A 163 22.67 -4.73 -4.40
N THR A 164 23.11 -4.67 -3.15
CA THR A 164 23.24 -5.83 -2.23
C THR A 164 21.94 -6.18 -1.51
N ASN A 165 20.94 -5.28 -1.51
CA ASN A 165 19.70 -5.47 -0.77
C ASN A 165 18.47 -5.03 -1.59
N LYS A 166 18.39 -5.49 -2.85
CA LYS A 166 17.36 -5.07 -3.81
C LYS A 166 15.94 -5.36 -3.36
N THR A 167 15.71 -6.44 -2.61
CA THR A 167 14.37 -6.83 -2.18
C THR A 167 13.89 -6.15 -0.90
N PHE A 168 14.70 -5.28 -0.27
CA PHE A 168 14.32 -4.60 0.96
C PHE A 168 13.04 -3.77 0.79
N TYR A 169 12.96 -2.93 -0.24
CA TYR A 169 11.76 -2.12 -0.50
C TYR A 169 10.55 -2.98 -0.87
N ILE A 170 10.73 -4.08 -1.60
CA ILE A 170 9.65 -5.04 -1.86
C ILE A 170 9.10 -5.60 -0.54
N ARG A 171 9.99 -6.04 0.35
CA ARG A 171 9.62 -6.57 1.66
C ARG A 171 8.97 -5.51 2.56
N ALA A 172 9.45 -4.27 2.53
CA ALA A 172 8.87 -3.16 3.29
C ALA A 172 7.43 -2.85 2.80
N ALA A 173 7.23 -2.71 1.48
CA ALA A 173 5.90 -2.50 0.91
C ALA A 173 4.92 -3.64 1.24
N LEU A 174 5.34 -4.90 1.06
CA LEU A 174 4.51 -6.05 1.42
C LEU A 174 4.22 -6.09 2.94
N SER A 175 5.12 -5.59 3.78
CA SER A 175 4.92 -5.50 5.23
C SER A 175 3.90 -4.42 5.59
N GLU A 176 3.91 -3.28 4.91
CA GLU A 176 2.84 -2.27 5.09
C GLU A 176 1.47 -2.81 4.72
N ILE A 177 1.36 -3.55 3.61
CA ILE A 177 0.11 -4.23 3.23
C ILE A 177 -0.29 -5.23 4.32
N TYR A 178 0.66 -5.99 4.87
CA TYR A 178 0.40 -6.93 5.95
C TYR A 178 -0.12 -6.24 7.23
N VAL A 179 0.47 -5.11 7.62
CA VAL A 179 0.02 -4.28 8.75
C VAL A 179 -1.37 -3.73 8.48
N LEU A 180 -1.59 -3.14 7.31
CA LEU A 180 -2.87 -2.60 6.87
C LEU A 180 -4.00 -3.63 6.96
N LEU A 181 -3.76 -4.84 6.41
CA LEU A 181 -4.72 -5.95 6.45
C LEU A 181 -5.00 -6.41 7.88
N ASN A 182 -3.99 -6.42 8.76
CA ASN A 182 -4.19 -6.73 10.18
C ASN A 182 -5.03 -5.66 10.88
N THR A 183 -4.76 -4.38 10.64
CA THR A 183 -5.53 -3.27 11.18
C THR A 183 -6.98 -3.38 10.72
N CYS A 184 -7.23 -3.52 9.42
CA CYS A 184 -8.56 -3.73 8.85
C CYS A 184 -9.27 -4.97 9.44
N LYS A 185 -8.57 -6.11 9.56
CA LYS A 185 -9.09 -7.33 10.20
C LYS A 185 -9.57 -7.08 11.63
N THR A 186 -8.80 -6.34 12.44
CA THR A 186 -9.18 -6.03 13.82
C THR A 186 -10.40 -5.10 13.88
N THR A 187 -10.47 -4.10 12.99
CA THR A 187 -11.60 -3.17 12.88
C THR A 187 -12.90 -3.91 12.51
N LEU A 188 -12.85 -4.77 11.49
CA LEU A 188 -14.00 -5.60 11.07
C LEU A 188 -14.46 -6.56 12.18
N ALA A 189 -13.53 -7.16 12.93
CA ALA A 189 -13.86 -8.06 14.03
C ALA A 189 -14.50 -7.32 15.22
N LYS A 190 -14.08 -6.08 15.52
CA LYS A 190 -14.67 -5.22 16.56
C LYS A 190 -16.08 -4.77 16.18
N LYS A 191 -16.32 -4.39 14.92
CA LYS A 191 -17.63 -3.95 14.41
C LYS A 191 -18.71 -5.02 14.55
N LYS A 192 -18.36 -6.30 14.37
CA LYS A 192 -19.26 -7.44 14.62
C LYS A 192 -19.68 -7.55 16.10
N ARG A 193 -18.86 -7.06 17.03
CA ARG A 193 -19.11 -7.10 18.48
C ARG A 193 -19.84 -5.86 19.00
N SER A 194 -19.75 -4.73 18.31
CA SER A 194 -20.25 -3.42 18.78
C SER A 194 -21.54 -2.96 18.10
N SER A 195 -22.37 -3.86 17.56
CA SER A 195 -23.65 -3.52 16.90
C SER A 195 -24.75 -2.98 17.84
N GLY A 196 -24.39 -2.50 19.04
CA GLY A 196 -25.24 -1.67 19.89
C GLY A 196 -24.98 -0.19 19.59
N ALA A 197 -25.90 0.46 18.88
CA ALA A 197 -25.79 1.85 18.46
C ALA A 197 -25.65 2.79 19.67
N ARG A 198 -24.52 3.51 19.79
CA ARG A 198 -24.44 4.71 20.62
C ARG A 198 -24.62 5.94 19.74
N LYS A 199 -25.75 6.64 19.93
CA LYS A 199 -26.09 7.90 19.28
C LYS A 199 -25.41 9.03 20.06
N GLY A 200 -24.30 9.56 19.54
CA GLY A 200 -23.59 10.68 20.15
C GLY A 200 -24.17 12.02 19.72
N MET A 201 -24.00 13.05 20.55
CA MET A 201 -24.50 14.41 20.30
C MET A 201 -23.91 15.06 19.03
N PHE A 202 -22.75 14.60 18.56
CA PHE A 202 -22.12 15.04 17.32
C PHE A 202 -22.82 14.46 16.07
N THR A 203 -23.41 13.26 16.18
CA THR A 203 -24.10 12.57 15.07
C THR A 203 -25.47 13.15 14.75
N SER A 204 -25.98 14.09 15.57
CA SER A 204 -27.23 14.82 15.33
C SER A 204 -27.03 16.19 14.68
N ALA A 205 -25.81 16.71 14.59
CA ALA A 205 -25.51 18.01 14.00
C ALA A 205 -25.35 17.96 12.47
N PHE A 206 -25.15 16.77 11.90
CA PHE A 206 -25.05 16.52 10.46
C PHE A 206 -26.09 15.46 10.07
N PRO A 207 -27.37 15.85 9.82
CA PRO A 207 -28.44 14.92 9.45
C PRO A 207 -28.29 14.40 8.02
N GLU A 208 -27.48 15.06 7.19
CA GLU A 208 -26.90 14.42 6.02
C GLU A 208 -25.94 13.35 6.53
N ARG A 209 -26.47 12.13 6.67
CA ARG A 209 -25.71 11.01 6.13
C ARG A 209 -25.41 11.42 4.70
N SER A 210 -24.24 12.01 4.47
CA SER A 210 -23.54 11.86 3.21
C SER A 210 -23.86 10.43 2.80
N THR A 211 -24.56 10.27 1.67
CA THR A 211 -24.69 9.01 0.96
C THR A 211 -23.27 8.58 0.61
N GLN A 212 -22.50 8.21 1.62
CA GLN A 212 -21.31 7.42 1.51
C GLN A 212 -21.87 6.15 0.90
N VAL A 213 -21.70 6.06 -0.41
CA VAL A 213 -21.85 4.82 -1.15
C VAL A 213 -21.10 3.81 -0.31
N GLU A 214 -21.84 2.93 0.35
CA GLU A 214 -21.28 1.99 1.29
C GLU A 214 -20.59 0.93 0.44
N LEU A 215 -19.37 1.24 -0.02
CA LEU A 215 -18.47 0.33 -0.73
C LEU A 215 -17.97 -0.69 0.30
N LYS A 216 -18.85 -1.62 0.69
CA LYS A 216 -18.50 -2.70 1.61
C LYS A 216 -18.52 -4.02 0.89
N ILE A 217 -17.56 -4.20 -0.01
CA ILE A 217 -17.24 -5.51 -0.58
C ILE A 217 -16.24 -6.22 0.32
N THR A 218 -15.35 -5.51 1.01
CA THR A 218 -14.34 -6.11 1.89
C THR A 218 -14.98 -6.80 3.10
N THR A 219 -14.87 -8.13 3.12
CA THR A 219 -15.35 -8.96 4.23
C THR A 219 -14.18 -9.52 5.06
N LEU A 220 -14.45 -9.84 6.34
CA LEU A 220 -13.45 -10.43 7.22
C LEU A 220 -12.84 -11.74 6.68
N PRO A 221 -13.60 -12.69 6.08
CA PRO A 221 -13.01 -13.86 5.43
C PRO A 221 -12.06 -13.53 4.28
N MET A 222 -12.41 -12.54 3.44
CA MET A 222 -11.53 -12.08 2.35
C MET A 222 -10.21 -11.54 2.89
N VAL A 223 -10.27 -10.62 3.87
CA VAL A 223 -9.07 -10.04 4.49
C VAL A 223 -8.19 -11.13 5.09
N LYS A 224 -8.76 -12.13 5.77
CA LYS A 224 -7.99 -13.26 6.32
C LYS A 224 -7.31 -14.11 5.25
N SER A 225 -7.97 -14.33 4.13
CA SER A 225 -7.42 -15.09 3.00
C SER A 225 -6.25 -14.34 2.35
N VAL A 226 -6.46 -13.05 2.08
CA VAL A 226 -5.47 -12.16 1.47
C VAL A 226 -4.26 -11.99 2.38
N LEU A 227 -4.45 -11.88 3.70
CA LEU A 227 -3.36 -11.78 4.66
C LEU A 227 -2.40 -12.97 4.57
N LYS A 228 -2.92 -14.19 4.38
CA LYS A 228 -2.08 -15.39 4.15
C LYS A 228 -1.34 -15.34 2.82
N LYS A 229 -1.96 -14.81 1.76
CA LYS A 229 -1.30 -14.61 0.46
C LYS A 229 -0.14 -13.62 0.57
N VAL A 230 -0.33 -12.51 1.27
CA VAL A 230 0.71 -11.49 1.50
C VAL A 230 1.85 -12.04 2.36
N GLU A 231 1.54 -12.81 3.40
CA GLU A 231 2.55 -13.53 4.21
C GLU A 231 3.38 -14.51 3.36
N PHE A 232 2.74 -15.22 2.44
CA PHE A 232 3.43 -16.07 1.47
C PHE A 232 4.34 -15.26 0.53
N PHE A 233 3.88 -14.12 0.02
CA PHE A 233 4.71 -13.24 -0.82
C PHE A 233 5.90 -12.65 -0.06
N LEU A 234 5.73 -12.26 1.21
CA LEU A 234 6.82 -11.82 2.08
C LEU A 234 7.88 -12.91 2.25
N SER A 235 7.42 -14.15 2.48
CA SER A 235 8.31 -15.31 2.65
C SER A 235 9.07 -15.63 1.37
N TYR A 236 8.40 -15.52 0.22
CA TYR A 236 9.04 -15.66 -1.09
C TYR A 236 10.08 -14.56 -1.33
N ALA A 237 9.76 -13.29 -1.04
CA ALA A 237 10.69 -12.18 -1.22
C ALA A 237 11.92 -12.25 -0.30
N LYS A 238 11.81 -12.95 0.84
CA LYS A 238 12.91 -13.23 1.76
C LYS A 238 13.85 -14.33 1.24
N GLU A 239 13.32 -15.38 0.62
CA GLU A 239 14.09 -16.57 0.22
C GLU A 239 14.53 -16.58 -1.26
N TYR A 240 13.80 -15.90 -2.15
CA TYR A 240 14.00 -15.93 -3.61
C TYR A 240 14.34 -14.54 -4.20
N SER A 241 15.26 -13.82 -3.55
CA SER A 241 15.56 -12.42 -3.90
C SER A 241 16.10 -12.21 -5.32
N GLU A 242 16.78 -13.21 -5.88
CA GLU A 242 17.41 -13.15 -7.21
C GLU A 242 16.38 -13.03 -8.34
N PHE A 243 15.24 -13.72 -8.22
CA PHE A 243 14.17 -13.72 -9.22
C PHE A 243 13.41 -12.40 -9.26
N LEU A 244 13.37 -11.68 -8.13
CA LEU A 244 12.72 -10.38 -8.04
C LEU A 244 13.60 -9.25 -8.58
N GLY A 245 14.91 -9.32 -8.34
CA GLY A 245 15.87 -8.30 -8.78
C GLY A 245 16.17 -8.28 -10.29
N ALA A 246 15.69 -9.28 -11.05
CA ALA A 246 15.83 -9.38 -12.50
C ALA A 246 14.64 -8.79 -13.28
N MET A 247 13.57 -8.39 -12.59
CA MET A 247 12.38 -7.83 -13.24
C MET A 247 12.61 -6.38 -13.66
N SER A 248 12.47 -6.09 -14.95
CA SER A 248 12.40 -4.71 -15.46
C SER A 248 11.02 -4.48 -16.08
N PRO A 249 10.15 -3.65 -15.50
CA PRO A 249 9.00 -3.12 -16.22
C PRO A 249 9.56 -2.22 -17.32
N SER A 250 9.56 -2.73 -18.55
CA SER A 250 10.01 -1.97 -19.72
C SER A 250 9.00 -0.89 -20.05
#